data_AF-A0A453DAA3-F1
#
_entry.id   AF-A0A453DAA3-F1
#
_cell.length_a   1.000
_cell.length_b   1.000
_cell.length_c   1.000
_cell.angle_alpha   90.00
_cell.angle_beta   90.00
_cell.angle_gamma   90.00
#
_symmetry.space_group_name_H-M   'P 1'
#
loop_
_entity.id
_entity.type
_entity.pdbx_description
1 polymer ?
#
loop_
_entity_poly.entity_id
_entity_poly.type
_entity_poly.pdbx_seq_one_letter_code
_entity_poly.pdbx_strand_id
1 'polypeptide(L)'
;RRRRQGGARLRLRPRRRRRGRHRAPPVLFRHARHRLRSVRAIAAWTRALGGRRASLRHLGGGHWDQGVRQCRITQRLRNYLPRSSAADGGLDWDALAHAVRPETGCALIQRSCGYSWRKSLGIDDIRRTIDLIKMQNPNCKVMVDNCYGEFVETSEPPMVGADLIAGSLIKNPGGTIAPCGGYVAGKKDLVAAAAARLSAPGLGVEFGSAPGHVMRAMFQGLFLAPQMVGEAVKGGLLIAEVMSAKGYRVQPLPRAPRHDIVQAVELGNRERLIAFCEVVQQTCPVGSFIKPIAGETPGYASEVIFADGTFMDGSTSELSCDGPLRDPYAVFCQGGTHWTQWALVLGEVLKVI
;
A
#
# COMPACT_ATOMS: atom_id res chain seq x y z
N ARG A 1 -53.04 29.46 -43.23
CA ARG A 1 -51.90 30.22 -42.67
C ARG A 1 -50.67 29.33 -42.65
N ARG A 2 -49.59 29.75 -43.30
CA ARG A 2 -48.31 29.03 -43.41
C ARG A 2 -47.64 28.83 -42.04
N ARG A 3 -47.06 27.66 -41.81
CA ARG A 3 -45.65 27.50 -41.36
C ARG A 3 -45.22 26.04 -41.46
N ARG A 4 -44.29 25.78 -42.38
CA ARG A 4 -43.48 24.57 -42.51
C ARG A 4 -42.31 24.65 -41.52
N GLN A 5 -42.07 23.58 -40.78
CA GLN A 5 -40.75 23.13 -40.29
C GLN A 5 -40.84 21.60 -40.43
N GLY A 6 -40.06 20.89 -41.23
CA GLY A 6 -38.61 20.99 -41.42
C GLY A 6 -37.95 19.73 -40.86
N GLY A 7 -38.46 18.54 -41.20
CA GLY A 7 -37.92 17.27 -40.76
C GLY A 7 -36.72 16.85 -41.59
N ALA A 8 -35.50 16.97 -41.05
CA ALA A 8 -34.31 16.41 -41.65
C ALA A 8 -34.21 14.92 -41.31
N ARG A 9 -34.51 14.05 -42.29
CA ARG A 9 -34.18 12.62 -42.25
C ARG A 9 -32.72 12.43 -42.67
N LEU A 10 -31.83 12.13 -41.72
CA LEU A 10 -30.48 11.67 -42.05
C LEU A 10 -30.54 10.21 -42.55
N ARG A 11 -30.26 9.99 -43.84
CA ARG A 11 -30.00 8.68 -44.42
C ARG A 11 -28.58 8.24 -44.05
N LEU A 12 -28.44 7.20 -43.21
CA LEU A 12 -27.16 6.53 -42.96
C LEU A 12 -26.81 5.64 -44.15
N ARG A 13 -25.68 5.93 -44.82
CA ARG A 13 -25.02 5.01 -45.77
C ARG A 13 -24.26 3.92 -44.98
N PRO A 14 -24.25 2.65 -45.42
CA PRO A 14 -23.51 1.60 -44.72
C PRO A 14 -22.00 1.78 -44.95
N ARG A 15 -21.25 2.06 -43.87
CA ARG A 15 -19.78 2.08 -43.90
C ARG A 15 -19.24 0.63 -43.87
N ARG A 16 -18.37 0.34 -44.84
CA ARG A 16 -17.57 -0.89 -44.96
C ARG A 16 -16.89 -1.24 -43.63
N ARG A 17 -17.05 -2.48 -43.15
CA ARG A 17 -16.32 -3.05 -42.02
C ARG A 17 -14.82 -3.12 -42.35
N ARG A 18 -13.99 -2.26 -41.76
CA ARG A 18 -12.56 -2.53 -41.58
C ARG A 18 -12.41 -3.43 -40.35
N ARG A 19 -11.93 -4.66 -40.54
CA ARG A 19 -11.45 -5.52 -39.46
C ARG A 19 -10.18 -4.90 -38.87
N GLY A 20 -10.34 -4.05 -37.86
CA GLY A 20 -9.26 -3.61 -36.99
C GLY A 20 -9.22 -4.52 -35.76
N ARG A 21 -8.11 -5.24 -35.56
CA ARG A 21 -7.80 -5.93 -34.30
C ARG A 21 -7.63 -4.87 -33.21
N HIS A 22 -8.69 -4.53 -32.49
CA HIS A 22 -8.56 -3.84 -31.22
C HIS A 22 -8.09 -4.85 -30.17
N ARG A 23 -6.78 -4.88 -29.91
CA ARG A 23 -6.28 -5.39 -28.63
C ARG A 23 -6.75 -4.40 -27.56
N ALA A 24 -7.63 -4.85 -26.67
CA ALA A 24 -7.87 -4.15 -25.42
C ALA A 24 -6.51 -3.98 -24.70
N PRO A 25 -6.20 -2.81 -24.13
CA PRO A 25 -5.00 -2.68 -23.32
C PRO A 25 -5.08 -3.65 -22.13
N PRO A 26 -3.98 -4.31 -21.74
CA PRO A 26 -4.00 -5.25 -20.62
C PRO A 26 -4.46 -4.54 -19.34
N VAL A 27 -5.38 -5.19 -18.62
CA VAL A 27 -6.03 -4.74 -17.37
C VAL A 27 -5.01 -4.41 -16.27
N LEU A 28 -3.77 -4.92 -16.39
CA LEU A 28 -2.60 -4.64 -15.56
C LEU A 28 -2.35 -3.12 -15.34
N PHE A 29 -2.62 -2.28 -16.34
CA PHE A 29 -2.19 -0.87 -16.31
C PHE A 29 -3.03 0.07 -15.42
N ARG A 30 -4.22 -0.35 -14.94
CA ARG A 30 -5.07 0.49 -14.07
C ARG A 30 -4.78 0.28 -12.58
N HIS A 31 -4.65 -0.98 -12.14
CA HIS A 31 -4.49 -1.39 -10.75
C HIS A 31 -3.19 -0.83 -10.12
N ALA A 32 -2.06 -0.91 -10.84
CA ALA A 32 -0.80 -0.32 -10.39
C ALA A 32 -0.85 1.21 -10.18
N ARG A 33 -1.67 1.93 -10.95
CA ARG A 33 -1.76 3.40 -10.84
C ARG A 33 -2.42 3.84 -9.53
N HIS A 34 -3.34 3.06 -8.97
CA HIS A 34 -4.01 3.39 -7.71
C HIS A 34 -3.10 3.17 -6.51
N ARG A 35 -2.35 2.05 -6.45
CA ARG A 35 -1.33 1.82 -5.41
C ARG A 35 -0.23 2.91 -5.43
N LEU A 36 0.19 3.34 -6.63
CA LEU A 36 1.15 4.44 -6.81
C LEU A 36 0.60 5.81 -6.36
N ARG A 37 -0.71 6.04 -6.42
CA ARG A 37 -1.33 7.32 -5.99
C ARG A 37 -1.26 7.49 -4.47
N SER A 38 -1.44 6.42 -3.70
CA SER A 38 -1.30 6.45 -2.23
C SER A 38 0.14 6.76 -1.80
N VAL A 39 1.13 6.11 -2.43
CA VAL A 39 2.56 6.39 -2.18
C VAL A 39 2.95 7.82 -2.61
N ARG A 40 2.39 8.32 -3.72
CA ARG A 40 2.61 9.71 -4.19
C ARG A 40 1.96 10.74 -3.28
N ALA A 41 0.81 10.43 -2.69
CA ALA A 41 0.18 11.28 -1.68
C ALA A 41 1.10 11.37 -0.46
N ILE A 42 1.48 10.26 0.16
CA ILE A 42 2.38 10.26 1.33
C ILE A 42 3.68 11.05 1.04
N ALA A 43 4.31 10.83 -0.12
CA ALA A 43 5.52 11.55 -0.52
C ALA A 43 5.31 13.04 -0.83
N ALA A 44 4.11 13.47 -1.21
CA ALA A 44 3.79 14.89 -1.41
C ALA A 44 3.57 15.61 -0.07
N TRP A 45 3.16 14.90 0.98
CA TRP A 45 2.83 15.46 2.28
C TRP A 45 4.08 15.64 3.14
N THR A 46 5.04 14.71 3.03
CA THR A 46 6.39 14.90 3.61
C THR A 46 7.09 16.18 3.10
N ARG A 47 6.84 16.60 1.84
CA ARG A 47 7.40 17.85 1.27
C ARG A 47 6.83 19.12 1.91
N ALA A 48 5.54 19.12 2.26
CA ALA A 48 4.89 20.27 2.88
C ALA A 48 5.41 20.53 4.30
N LEU A 49 5.84 19.47 4.98
CA LEU A 49 6.31 19.53 6.37
C LEU A 49 7.79 19.96 6.50
N GLY A 50 8.60 19.83 5.44
CA GLY A 50 10.07 19.93 5.48
C GLY A 50 10.70 21.31 5.24
N GLY A 51 9.96 22.34 4.80
CA GLY A 51 10.54 23.68 4.55
C GLY A 51 11.62 23.74 3.44
N ARG A 52 12.04 24.94 3.03
CA ARG A 52 12.88 25.18 1.82
C ARG A 52 14.40 24.93 1.97
N ARG A 53 14.90 24.39 3.08
CA ARG A 53 16.35 24.18 3.29
C ARG A 53 16.65 22.77 3.79
N ALA A 54 16.89 21.84 2.88
CA ALA A 54 17.53 20.56 3.20
C ALA A 54 18.55 20.23 2.10
N SER A 55 19.82 20.15 2.48
CA SER A 55 20.92 19.60 1.68
C SER A 55 21.57 18.47 2.49
N LEU A 56 21.96 17.36 1.85
CA LEU A 56 22.93 16.41 2.42
C LEU A 56 23.52 15.46 1.36
N ARG A 57 24.79 15.12 1.59
CA ARG A 57 25.65 14.19 0.83
C ARG A 57 25.63 12.78 1.47
N HIS A 58 25.96 11.79 0.63
CA HIS A 58 26.01 10.35 0.90
C HIS A 58 27.24 9.96 1.75
N LEU A 59 27.06 9.09 2.74
CA LEU A 59 28.14 8.28 3.35
C LEU A 59 27.71 6.80 3.31
N GLY A 60 28.61 5.92 2.88
CA GLY A 60 28.47 4.45 3.01
C GLY A 60 27.90 3.73 1.79
N GLY A 61 28.75 2.97 1.10
CA GLY A 61 28.42 2.13 -0.05
C GLY A 61 27.80 0.79 0.34
N GLY A 62 26.80 0.38 -0.44
CA GLY A 62 26.15 -0.92 -0.43
C GLY A 62 25.12 -0.91 -1.56
N HIS A 63 25.22 -1.85 -2.50
CA HIS A 63 24.38 -1.90 -3.70
C HIS A 63 22.90 -2.08 -3.31
N TRP A 64 22.13 -1.00 -3.41
CA TRP A 64 20.66 -1.02 -3.31
C TRP A 64 20.03 -1.11 -4.70
N ASP A 65 19.09 -2.03 -4.81
CA ASP A 65 18.22 -2.27 -5.96
C ASP A 65 17.46 -0.98 -6.33
N GLN A 66 17.81 -0.39 -7.49
CA GLN A 66 17.31 0.90 -7.97
C GLN A 66 15.88 0.76 -8.49
N GLY A 67 14.94 0.56 -7.56
CA GLY A 67 13.58 0.15 -7.88
C GLY A 67 12.48 1.19 -7.78
N VAL A 68 12.81 2.47 -7.59
CA VAL A 68 11.86 3.57 -7.86
C VAL A 68 12.71 4.73 -8.36
N ARG A 69 12.59 5.13 -9.63
CA ARG A 69 12.90 6.53 -10.02
C ARG A 69 11.84 7.45 -9.40
N GLN A 70 11.82 7.47 -8.08
CA GLN A 70 11.12 8.44 -7.27
C GLN A 70 11.94 9.70 -7.47
N CYS A 71 11.39 10.61 -8.29
CA CYS A 71 11.77 12.02 -8.48
C CYS A 71 13.06 12.42 -7.75
N ARG A 72 14.12 12.88 -8.44
CA ARG A 72 15.41 13.35 -7.86
C ARG A 72 15.31 14.25 -6.60
N ILE A 73 14.12 14.74 -6.28
CA ILE A 73 13.71 15.56 -5.13
C ILE A 73 13.38 14.72 -3.87
N THR A 74 12.90 13.47 -3.99
CA THR A 74 12.68 12.56 -2.84
C THR A 74 13.97 12.06 -2.20
N GLN A 75 15.11 12.18 -2.88
CA GLN A 75 16.45 12.00 -2.29
C GLN A 75 16.86 13.14 -1.34
N ARG A 76 16.21 14.32 -1.39
CA ARG A 76 16.62 15.51 -0.61
C ARG A 76 15.99 15.63 0.78
N LEU A 77 15.03 14.79 1.13
CA LEU A 77 14.28 14.85 2.40
C LEU A 77 14.29 13.53 3.19
N ARG A 78 15.12 12.57 2.78
CA ARG A 78 15.15 11.24 3.40
C ARG A 78 16.52 10.95 3.98
N ASN A 79 16.63 11.05 5.30
CA ASN A 79 17.41 10.06 6.01
C ASN A 79 16.46 8.87 6.21
N TYR A 80 16.49 7.92 5.28
CA TYR A 80 15.86 6.63 5.58
C TYR A 80 16.56 6.05 6.80
N LEU A 81 15.78 5.57 7.76
CA LEU A 81 16.36 4.98 8.96
C LEU A 81 17.24 3.80 8.54
N PRO A 82 18.48 3.74 9.06
CA PRO A 82 19.41 2.66 8.74
C PRO A 82 18.78 1.31 9.15
N ARG A 83 19.04 0.29 8.34
CA ARG A 83 18.52 -1.06 8.52
C ARG A 83 19.63 -1.94 9.05
N SER A 84 19.28 -2.79 10.02
CA SER A 84 20.23 -3.75 10.57
C SER A 84 20.57 -4.84 9.56
N SER A 85 21.75 -5.43 9.71
CA SER A 85 22.14 -6.67 9.02
C SER A 85 21.54 -7.93 9.67
N ALA A 86 20.70 -7.77 10.70
CA ALA A 86 20.11 -8.90 11.42
C ALA A 86 19.16 -9.71 10.52
N ALA A 87 19.07 -11.01 10.81
CA ALA A 87 18.31 -11.97 10.00
C ALA A 87 16.79 -11.65 9.87
N ASP A 88 16.22 -10.81 10.74
CA ASP A 88 14.82 -10.40 10.70
C ASP A 88 14.56 -9.02 10.07
N GLY A 89 15.62 -8.33 9.61
CA GLY A 89 15.55 -7.06 8.91
C GLY A 89 15.01 -5.90 9.75
N GLY A 90 15.15 -5.98 11.08
CA GLY A 90 14.74 -4.93 12.02
C GLY A 90 15.49 -3.60 11.86
N LEU A 91 15.07 -2.59 12.63
CA LEU A 91 15.71 -1.27 12.65
C LEU A 91 17.15 -1.36 13.18
N ASP A 92 18.06 -0.59 12.58
CA ASP A 92 19.40 -0.36 13.12
C ASP A 92 19.33 0.72 14.19
N TRP A 93 19.25 0.29 15.46
CA TRP A 93 19.09 1.19 16.58
C TRP A 93 20.32 2.07 16.82
N ASP A 94 21.52 1.53 16.59
CA ASP A 94 22.78 2.26 16.81
C ASP A 94 22.93 3.36 15.77
N ALA A 95 22.68 3.04 14.50
CA ALA A 95 22.74 4.04 13.45
C ALA A 95 21.58 5.05 13.55
N LEU A 96 20.39 4.64 14.04
CA LEU A 96 19.28 5.56 14.33
C LEU A 96 19.64 6.58 15.43
N ALA A 97 20.41 6.18 16.45
CA ALA A 97 20.84 7.06 17.56
C ALA A 97 21.70 8.25 17.10
N HIS A 98 22.20 8.23 15.87
CA HIS A 98 23.04 9.27 15.27
C HIS A 98 22.50 9.83 13.94
N ALA A 99 21.29 9.43 13.52
CA ALA A 99 20.76 9.74 12.20
C ALA A 99 20.12 11.14 12.08
N VAL A 100 19.72 11.74 13.20
CA VAL A 100 18.94 12.99 13.24
C VAL A 100 19.87 14.16 13.55
N ARG A 101 19.77 15.22 12.75
CA ARG A 101 20.54 16.46 12.89
C ARG A 101 19.63 17.63 13.24
N PRO A 102 20.18 18.76 13.72
CA PRO A 102 19.38 19.96 13.99
C PRO A 102 18.55 20.43 12.77
N GLU A 103 19.05 20.23 11.55
CA GLU A 103 18.36 20.63 10.31
C GLU A 103 17.32 19.61 9.83
N THR A 104 17.22 18.43 10.46
CA THR A 104 16.26 17.39 10.09
C THR A 104 14.83 17.83 10.45
N GLY A 105 14.13 18.45 9.51
CA GLY A 105 12.79 18.99 9.75
C GLY A 105 11.67 17.95 9.86
N CYS A 106 11.84 16.76 9.28
CA CYS A 106 10.84 15.69 9.32
C CYS A 106 11.50 14.31 9.17
N ALA A 107 11.04 13.33 9.96
CA ALA A 107 11.36 11.92 9.87
C ALA A 107 10.14 11.13 9.39
N LEU A 108 10.37 10.15 8.52
CA LEU A 108 9.33 9.27 7.97
C LEU A 108 9.56 7.84 8.47
N ILE A 109 8.57 7.27 9.14
CA ILE A 109 8.55 5.86 9.56
C ILE A 109 7.56 5.11 8.66
N GLN A 110 7.96 3.97 8.13
CA GLN A 110 7.07 3.07 7.36
C GLN A 110 6.77 1.84 8.22
N ARG A 111 5.53 1.74 8.71
CA ARG A 111 5.08 0.65 9.60
C ARG A 111 5.20 -0.70 8.92
N SER A 112 4.48 -0.88 7.80
CA SER A 112 4.49 -2.13 7.04
C SER A 112 5.82 -2.42 6.36
N CYS A 113 6.18 -3.70 6.28
CA CYS A 113 7.38 -4.20 5.60
C CYS A 113 7.42 -3.88 4.09
N GLY A 114 6.26 -3.68 3.46
CA GLY A 114 6.15 -3.58 2.00
C GLY A 114 6.75 -4.83 1.34
N TYR A 115 7.50 -4.66 0.25
CA TYR A 115 8.19 -5.78 -0.43
C TYR A 115 9.57 -6.13 0.17
N SER A 116 9.83 -5.71 1.42
CA SER A 116 11.08 -6.04 2.10
C SER A 116 10.89 -7.29 2.94
N TRP A 117 11.86 -8.21 2.91
CA TRP A 117 11.87 -9.40 3.77
C TRP A 117 12.27 -9.03 5.21
N ARG A 118 11.36 -8.37 5.93
CA ARG A 118 11.53 -7.91 7.31
C ARG A 118 10.22 -7.97 8.07
N LYS A 119 10.29 -7.89 9.39
CA LYS A 119 9.09 -7.66 10.22
C LYS A 119 8.55 -6.24 10.01
N SER A 120 7.23 -6.11 10.04
CA SER A 120 6.55 -4.82 10.18
C SER A 120 6.76 -4.29 11.60
N LEU A 121 6.82 -2.97 11.74
CA LEU A 121 7.12 -2.32 13.03
C LEU A 121 5.88 -2.32 13.92
N GLY A 122 6.01 -2.79 15.15
CA GLY A 122 4.95 -2.68 16.14
C GLY A 122 4.81 -1.27 16.71
N ILE A 123 3.75 -1.03 17.47
CA ILE A 123 3.54 0.27 18.12
C ILE A 123 4.68 0.60 19.09
N ASP A 124 5.23 -0.40 19.78
CA ASP A 124 6.38 -0.20 20.68
C ASP A 124 7.68 0.13 19.93
N ASP A 125 7.93 -0.50 18.78
CA ASP A 125 9.06 -0.14 17.91
C ASP A 125 8.92 1.31 17.42
N ILE A 126 7.71 1.71 17.04
CA ILE A 126 7.40 3.06 16.59
C ILE A 126 7.59 4.06 17.72
N ARG A 127 7.11 3.76 18.94
CA ARG A 127 7.32 4.60 20.13
C ARG A 127 8.81 4.82 20.38
N ARG A 128 9.59 3.74 20.48
CA ARG A 128 11.04 3.80 20.70
C ARG A 128 11.75 4.59 19.60
N THR A 129 11.32 4.43 18.36
CA THR A 129 11.86 5.19 17.22
C THR A 129 11.58 6.69 17.36
N ILE A 130 10.35 7.06 17.72
CA ILE A 130 9.96 8.45 17.95
C ILE A 130 10.78 9.06 19.09
N ASP A 131 10.91 8.35 20.22
CA ASP A 131 11.67 8.82 21.37
C ASP A 131 13.13 9.11 21.00
N LEU A 132 13.78 8.19 20.27
CA LEU A 132 15.15 8.39 19.77
C LEU A 132 15.28 9.60 18.83
N ILE A 133 14.30 9.82 17.95
CA ILE A 133 14.27 10.98 17.06
C ILE A 133 14.13 12.28 17.87
N LYS A 134 13.20 12.30 18.84
CA LYS A 134 12.90 13.49 19.65
C LYS A 134 14.01 13.82 20.65
N MET A 135 14.74 12.83 21.17
CA MET A 135 15.93 13.05 21.99
C MET A 135 17.04 13.75 21.21
N GLN A 136 17.23 13.41 19.93
CA GLN A 136 18.23 14.06 19.07
C GLN A 136 17.77 15.43 18.58
N ASN A 137 16.48 15.58 18.26
CA ASN A 137 15.91 16.85 17.83
C ASN A 137 14.40 16.93 18.18
N PRO A 138 14.02 17.66 19.24
CA PRO A 138 12.61 17.74 19.68
C PRO A 138 11.71 18.45 18.64
N ASN A 139 12.30 19.27 17.76
CA ASN A 139 11.59 19.99 16.70
C ASN A 139 11.39 19.15 15.43
N CYS A 140 12.03 17.97 15.32
CA CYS A 140 11.87 17.08 14.17
C CYS A 140 10.45 16.50 14.15
N LYS A 141 9.69 16.74 13.07
CA LYS A 141 8.32 16.21 12.94
C LYS A 141 8.39 14.72 12.58
N VAL A 142 7.56 13.88 13.19
CA VAL A 142 7.52 12.45 12.87
C VAL A 142 6.23 12.11 12.14
N MET A 143 6.38 11.66 10.91
CA MET A 143 5.28 11.16 10.08
C MET A 143 5.36 9.63 9.99
N VAL A 144 4.24 8.94 10.17
CA VAL A 144 4.17 7.48 9.96
C VAL A 144 3.27 7.15 8.77
N ASP A 145 3.80 6.42 7.80
CA ASP A 145 2.99 5.68 6.83
C ASP A 145 2.39 4.47 7.54
N ASN A 146 1.09 4.57 7.84
CA ASN A 146 0.38 3.62 8.69
C ASN A 146 -0.36 2.54 7.90
N CYS A 147 -0.20 2.52 6.57
CA CYS A 147 -0.90 1.56 5.71
C CYS A 147 -0.72 0.11 6.21
N TYR A 148 -1.82 -0.64 6.17
CA TYR A 148 -1.93 -2.05 6.57
C TYR A 148 -1.89 -2.31 8.08
N GLY A 149 -1.47 -1.34 8.88
CA GLY A 149 -1.38 -1.47 10.34
C GLY A 149 -2.65 -1.03 11.07
N GLU A 150 -3.56 -0.35 10.40
CA GLU A 150 -4.76 0.19 11.03
C GLU A 150 -5.61 -0.94 11.65
N PHE A 151 -5.97 -0.79 12.93
CA PHE A 151 -6.79 -1.72 13.73
C PHE A 151 -6.18 -3.10 14.00
N VAL A 152 -4.91 -3.33 13.68
CA VAL A 152 -4.21 -4.58 14.01
C VAL A 152 -3.80 -4.63 15.48
N GLU A 153 -3.45 -3.48 16.04
CA GLU A 153 -3.09 -3.30 17.45
C GLU A 153 -4.13 -2.40 18.15
N THR A 154 -4.17 -2.43 19.48
CA THR A 154 -5.10 -1.60 20.28
C THR A 154 -4.71 -0.12 20.35
N SER A 155 -3.61 0.26 19.71
CA SER A 155 -3.09 1.63 19.65
C SER A 155 -2.59 1.94 18.25
N GLU A 156 -2.58 3.22 17.91
CA GLU A 156 -2.10 3.72 16.63
C GLU A 156 -0.94 4.71 16.85
N PRO A 157 -0.08 4.97 15.83
CA PRO A 157 1.12 5.79 16.01
C PRO A 157 0.90 7.18 16.66
N PRO A 158 -0.20 7.92 16.41
CA PRO A 158 -0.45 9.19 17.09
C PRO A 158 -0.52 9.08 18.62
N MET A 159 -0.97 7.92 19.13
CA MET A 159 -1.07 7.66 20.57
C MET A 159 0.30 7.44 21.23
N VAL A 160 1.35 7.25 20.45
CA VAL A 160 2.74 7.05 20.92
C VAL A 160 3.69 8.13 20.40
N GLY A 161 3.15 9.30 20.02
CA GLY A 161 3.94 10.49 19.74
C GLY A 161 4.18 10.80 18.26
N ALA A 162 3.58 10.06 17.32
CA ALA A 162 3.64 10.45 15.91
C ALA A 162 2.89 11.78 15.70
N ASP A 163 3.53 12.73 15.02
CA ASP A 163 2.94 14.05 14.77
C ASP A 163 1.87 13.99 13.67
N LEU A 164 2.03 13.08 12.70
CA LEU A 164 1.12 12.88 11.59
C LEU A 164 1.15 11.42 11.11
N ILE A 165 -0.01 10.87 10.75
CA ILE A 165 -0.11 9.61 10.02
C ILE A 165 -0.89 9.78 8.73
N ALA A 166 -0.62 8.91 7.77
CA ALA A 166 -1.37 8.83 6.53
C ALA A 166 -1.59 7.37 6.12
N GLY A 167 -2.69 7.12 5.43
CA GLY A 167 -3.00 5.81 4.86
C GLY A 167 -4.09 5.89 3.79
N SER A 168 -4.57 4.72 3.36
CA SER A 168 -5.48 4.60 2.21
C SER A 168 -6.82 3.99 2.61
N LEU A 169 -7.92 4.53 2.06
CA LEU A 169 -9.26 4.02 2.30
C LEU A 169 -9.62 2.80 1.44
N ILE A 170 -8.77 2.37 0.50
CA ILE A 170 -8.93 1.06 -0.16
C ILE A 170 -8.11 -0.04 0.52
N LYS A 171 -7.69 0.23 1.76
CA LYS A 171 -7.02 -0.68 2.69
C LYS A 171 -7.89 -0.86 3.93
N ASN A 172 -7.27 -1.25 5.03
CA ASN A 172 -7.88 -1.51 6.34
C ASN A 172 -9.02 -0.54 6.72
N PRO A 173 -8.83 0.80 6.79
CA PRO A 173 -9.87 1.70 7.26
C PRO A 173 -11.06 1.85 6.31
N GLY A 174 -10.98 1.30 5.10
CA GLY A 174 -12.10 1.23 4.18
C GLY A 174 -13.07 0.10 4.43
N GLY A 175 -12.68 -0.91 5.23
CA GLY A 175 -13.47 -2.09 5.53
C GLY A 175 -14.06 -2.78 4.29
N THR A 176 -13.34 -2.77 3.17
CA THR A 176 -13.77 -3.26 1.84
C THR A 176 -15.03 -2.59 1.25
N ILE A 177 -15.52 -1.51 1.86
CA ILE A 177 -16.71 -0.76 1.41
C ILE A 177 -16.33 0.59 0.80
N ALA A 178 -15.29 1.26 1.31
CA ALA A 178 -14.90 2.55 0.78
C ALA A 178 -14.37 2.42 -0.65
N PRO A 179 -14.93 3.16 -1.63
CA PRO A 179 -14.64 2.94 -3.04
C PRO A 179 -13.28 3.52 -3.47
N CYS A 180 -12.80 4.54 -2.75
CA CYS A 180 -11.53 5.19 -2.99
C CYS A 180 -11.17 6.09 -1.80
N GLY A 181 -9.98 6.69 -1.86
CA GLY A 181 -9.58 7.78 -0.97
C GLY A 181 -8.39 7.45 -0.07
N GLY A 182 -8.08 8.39 0.80
CA GLY A 182 -7.03 8.29 1.80
C GLY A 182 -7.35 9.18 2.99
N TYR A 183 -6.64 8.97 4.09
CA TYR A 183 -6.82 9.74 5.31
C TYR A 183 -5.48 10.30 5.77
N VAL A 184 -5.57 11.38 6.54
CA VAL A 184 -4.48 11.90 7.35
C VAL A 184 -5.03 12.27 8.73
N ALA A 185 -4.30 11.91 9.77
CA ALA A 185 -4.68 12.17 11.16
C ALA A 185 -3.43 12.57 11.96
N GLY A 186 -3.56 13.47 12.93
CA GLY A 186 -2.44 13.95 13.73
C GLY A 186 -2.66 15.37 14.25
N LYS A 187 -1.57 16.09 14.49
CA LYS A 187 -1.60 17.46 15.02
C LYS A 187 -2.36 18.41 14.09
N LYS A 188 -3.16 19.30 14.70
CA LYS A 188 -4.09 20.21 14.00
C LYS A 188 -3.41 21.06 12.93
N ASP A 189 -2.26 21.65 13.24
CA ASP A 189 -1.47 22.49 12.34
C ASP A 189 -0.94 21.68 11.15
N LEU A 190 -0.48 20.45 11.40
CA LEU A 190 0.03 19.58 10.36
C LEU A 190 -1.09 19.07 9.44
N VAL A 191 -2.26 18.72 9.99
CA VAL A 191 -3.47 18.35 9.24
C VAL A 191 -4.00 19.52 8.40
N ALA A 192 -3.93 20.75 8.91
CA ALA A 192 -4.29 21.94 8.14
C ALA A 192 -3.33 22.20 6.97
N ALA A 193 -2.01 22.06 7.18
CA ALA A 193 -1.01 22.22 6.12
C ALA A 193 -1.18 21.17 5.01
N ALA A 194 -1.46 19.96 5.43
CA ALA A 194 -1.91 18.83 4.64
C ALA A 194 -3.13 19.14 3.75
N ALA A 195 -4.22 19.62 4.34
CA ALA A 195 -5.43 19.99 3.63
C ALA A 195 -5.17 21.11 2.62
N ALA A 196 -4.45 22.17 3.03
CA ALA A 196 -4.07 23.27 2.14
C ALA A 196 -3.21 22.81 0.96
N ARG A 197 -2.43 21.72 1.12
CA ARG A 197 -1.66 21.12 0.03
C ARG A 197 -2.53 20.31 -0.93
N LEU A 198 -3.57 19.65 -0.44
CA LEU A 198 -4.51 18.87 -1.24
C LEU A 198 -5.44 19.78 -2.05
N SER A 199 -5.94 20.85 -1.43
CA SER A 199 -6.81 21.85 -2.05
C SER A 199 -5.98 23.03 -2.58
N ALA A 200 -6.04 24.17 -1.90
CA ALA A 200 -5.19 25.32 -2.13
C ALA A 200 -4.99 26.09 -0.80
N PRO A 201 -3.89 26.85 -0.67
CA PRO A 201 -3.70 27.75 0.46
C PRO A 201 -4.91 28.67 0.66
N GLY A 202 -5.39 28.79 1.90
CA GLY A 202 -6.56 29.61 2.26
C GLY A 202 -7.92 28.91 2.16
N LEU A 203 -8.06 27.82 1.39
CA LEU A 203 -9.33 27.08 1.28
C LEU A 203 -9.50 26.03 2.39
N GLY A 204 -8.41 25.40 2.83
CA GLY A 204 -8.44 24.39 3.88
C GLY A 204 -9.34 23.19 3.54
N VAL A 205 -10.22 22.84 4.47
CA VAL A 205 -11.19 21.72 4.39
C VAL A 205 -12.64 22.18 4.16
N GLU A 206 -12.88 23.49 4.06
CA GLU A 206 -14.22 24.07 3.92
C GLU A 206 -14.86 23.75 2.56
N PHE A 207 -14.04 23.43 1.55
CA PHE A 207 -14.48 23.16 0.19
C PHE A 207 -14.07 21.74 -0.25
N GLY A 208 -15.06 21.00 -0.74
CA GLY A 208 -14.88 19.65 -1.29
C GLY A 208 -16.22 18.94 -1.38
N SER A 209 -16.71 18.72 -2.60
CA SER A 209 -17.97 18.00 -2.79
C SER A 209 -17.74 16.49 -2.66
N ALA A 210 -18.37 15.89 -1.64
CA ALA A 210 -18.45 14.44 -1.49
C ALA A 210 -19.91 14.00 -1.65
N PRO A 211 -20.26 13.23 -2.69
CA PRO A 211 -21.62 12.72 -2.83
C PRO A 211 -22.06 11.91 -1.60
N GLY A 212 -23.30 12.06 -1.14
CA GLY A 212 -23.77 11.44 0.10
C GLY A 212 -23.61 9.91 0.15
N HIS A 213 -23.74 9.23 -0.99
CA HIS A 213 -23.51 7.79 -1.08
C HIS A 213 -22.05 7.39 -0.83
N VAL A 214 -21.09 8.24 -1.21
CA VAL A 214 -19.65 8.04 -0.93
C VAL A 214 -19.38 8.24 0.55
N MET A 215 -19.95 9.29 1.16
CA MET A 215 -19.81 9.55 2.60
C MET A 215 -20.36 8.39 3.43
N ARG A 216 -21.55 7.89 3.10
CA ARG A 216 -22.12 6.69 3.73
C ARG A 216 -21.17 5.49 3.61
N ALA A 217 -20.62 5.23 2.42
CA ALA A 217 -19.70 4.11 2.20
C ALA A 217 -18.40 4.25 3.00
N MET A 218 -17.86 5.47 3.13
CA MET A 218 -16.67 5.72 3.95
C MET A 218 -16.94 5.46 5.43
N PHE A 219 -18.05 5.96 5.99
CA PHE A 219 -18.39 5.73 7.40
C PHE A 219 -18.75 4.28 7.69
N GLN A 220 -19.50 3.63 6.81
CA GLN A 220 -19.82 2.20 6.94
C GLN A 220 -18.55 1.35 6.85
N GLY A 221 -17.66 1.68 5.93
CA GLY A 221 -16.36 1.03 5.80
C GLY A 221 -15.52 1.16 7.07
N LEU A 222 -15.42 2.37 7.63
CA LEU A 222 -14.70 2.61 8.87
C LEU A 222 -15.30 1.83 10.06
N PHE A 223 -16.63 1.76 10.15
CA PHE A 223 -17.32 0.99 11.19
C PHE A 223 -17.02 -0.52 11.09
N LEU A 224 -16.95 -1.06 9.87
CA LEU A 224 -16.67 -2.49 9.63
C LEU A 224 -15.16 -2.81 9.63
N ALA A 225 -14.29 -1.81 9.52
CA ALA A 225 -12.85 -1.99 9.35
C ALA A 225 -12.21 -2.90 10.42
N PRO A 226 -12.45 -2.74 11.74
CA PRO A 226 -11.84 -3.62 12.74
C PRO A 226 -12.19 -5.10 12.54
N GLN A 227 -13.44 -5.40 12.16
CA GLN A 227 -13.86 -6.78 11.87
C GLN A 227 -13.12 -7.34 10.65
N MET A 228 -13.07 -6.57 9.54
CA MET A 228 -12.42 -7.01 8.31
C MET A 228 -10.90 -7.18 8.48
N VAL A 229 -10.27 -6.31 9.27
CA VAL A 229 -8.86 -6.44 9.65
C VAL A 229 -8.63 -7.70 10.47
N GLY A 230 -9.50 -7.99 11.44
CA GLY A 230 -9.43 -9.24 12.22
C GLY A 230 -9.51 -10.49 11.34
N GLU A 231 -10.38 -10.48 10.32
CA GLU A 231 -10.48 -11.57 9.34
C GLU A 231 -9.22 -11.71 8.48
N ALA A 232 -8.65 -10.60 8.00
CA ALA A 232 -7.39 -10.60 7.25
C ALA A 232 -6.21 -11.11 8.10
N VAL A 233 -6.12 -10.74 9.39
CA VAL A 233 -5.09 -11.23 10.31
C VAL A 233 -5.21 -12.73 10.52
N LYS A 234 -6.42 -13.27 10.73
CA LYS A 234 -6.65 -14.72 10.81
C LYS A 234 -6.23 -15.43 9.52
N GLY A 235 -6.52 -14.84 8.36
CA GLY A 235 -6.05 -15.31 7.06
C GLY A 235 -4.53 -15.38 6.97
N GLY A 236 -3.84 -14.30 7.35
CA GLY A 236 -2.37 -14.26 7.39
C GLY A 236 -1.76 -15.31 8.32
N LEU A 237 -2.36 -15.52 9.50
CA LEU A 237 -1.95 -16.58 10.43
C LEU A 237 -2.12 -17.98 9.81
N LEU A 238 -3.25 -18.24 9.14
CA LEU A 238 -3.50 -19.51 8.44
C LEU A 238 -2.45 -19.76 7.35
N ILE A 239 -2.16 -18.75 6.52
CA ILE A 239 -1.12 -18.85 5.48
C ILE A 239 0.23 -19.18 6.11
N ALA A 240 0.61 -18.49 7.19
CA ALA A 240 1.87 -18.74 7.88
C ALA A 240 1.96 -20.19 8.37
N GLU A 241 0.94 -20.67 9.10
CA GLU A 241 0.89 -22.03 9.65
C GLU A 241 0.99 -23.08 8.54
N VAL A 242 0.17 -22.97 7.49
CA VAL A 242 0.12 -23.95 6.39
C VAL A 242 1.41 -23.96 5.58
N MET A 243 1.89 -22.78 5.16
CA MET A 243 3.08 -22.70 4.30
C MET A 243 4.35 -23.06 5.07
N SER A 244 4.46 -22.68 6.35
CA SER A 244 5.58 -23.09 7.20
C SER A 244 5.58 -24.61 7.44
N ALA A 245 4.41 -25.23 7.67
CA ALA A 245 4.31 -26.68 7.81
C ALA A 245 4.69 -27.45 6.53
N LYS A 246 4.60 -26.79 5.37
CA LYS A 246 5.06 -27.32 4.07
C LYS A 246 6.53 -27.03 3.76
N GLY A 247 7.26 -26.42 4.70
CA GLY A 247 8.70 -26.18 4.57
C GLY A 247 9.07 -24.86 3.89
N TYR A 248 8.11 -23.99 3.58
CA TYR A 248 8.42 -22.66 3.05
C TYR A 248 8.80 -21.71 4.18
N ARG A 249 9.75 -20.79 3.90
CA ARG A 249 10.01 -19.69 4.83
C ARG A 249 8.88 -18.68 4.73
N VAL A 250 8.42 -18.19 5.88
CA VAL A 250 7.32 -17.23 5.98
C VAL A 250 7.71 -16.07 6.89
N GLN A 251 7.15 -14.90 6.63
CA GLN A 251 7.35 -13.72 7.45
C GLN A 251 6.07 -12.86 7.49
N PRO A 252 5.52 -12.54 8.68
CA PRO A 252 5.89 -13.05 9.99
C PRO A 252 5.71 -14.57 10.15
N LEU A 253 6.36 -15.15 11.15
CA LEU A 253 6.22 -16.56 11.53
C LEU A 253 4.80 -16.90 12.04
N PRO A 254 4.43 -18.19 12.03
CA PRO A 254 3.19 -18.63 12.68
C PRO A 254 3.15 -18.17 14.14
N ARG A 255 1.99 -17.66 14.59
CA ARG A 255 1.75 -17.16 15.95
C ARG A 255 2.66 -16.01 16.42
N ALA A 256 3.50 -15.45 15.55
CA ALA A 256 4.19 -14.21 15.84
C ALA A 256 3.17 -13.06 15.98
N PRO A 257 3.45 -12.07 16.84
CA PRO A 257 2.67 -10.84 16.91
C PRO A 257 2.51 -10.19 15.54
N ARG A 258 1.35 -9.57 15.33
CA ARG A 258 0.98 -8.93 14.06
C ARG A 258 0.92 -7.43 14.26
N HIS A 259 1.54 -6.72 13.32
CA HIS A 259 1.63 -5.26 13.30
C HIS A 259 1.09 -4.65 12.00
N ASP A 260 0.78 -5.51 11.03
CA ASP A 260 0.00 -5.24 9.84
C ASP A 260 -0.71 -6.53 9.37
N ILE A 261 -1.46 -6.44 8.27
CA ILE A 261 -2.16 -7.58 7.66
C ILE A 261 -1.34 -8.36 6.62
N VAL A 262 -0.06 -8.03 6.42
CA VAL A 262 0.75 -8.60 5.33
C VAL A 262 1.38 -9.92 5.79
N GLN A 263 1.26 -10.95 4.95
CA GLN A 263 1.94 -12.22 5.13
C GLN A 263 2.81 -12.52 3.91
N ALA A 264 4.13 -12.61 4.10
CA ALA A 264 5.07 -13.00 3.06
C ALA A 264 5.37 -14.50 3.13
N VAL A 265 5.56 -15.11 1.96
CA VAL A 265 5.98 -16.50 1.79
C VAL A 265 7.06 -16.54 0.71
N GLU A 266 8.19 -17.16 1.02
CA GLU A 266 9.29 -17.34 0.07
C GLU A 266 9.08 -18.58 -0.78
N LEU A 267 8.83 -18.41 -2.08
CA LEU A 267 8.53 -19.52 -2.98
C LEU A 267 9.76 -20.10 -3.69
N GLY A 268 10.87 -19.35 -3.68
CA GLY A 268 12.19 -19.79 -4.12
C GLY A 268 12.41 -19.81 -5.64
N ASN A 269 11.37 -19.75 -6.46
CA ASN A 269 11.49 -19.62 -7.92
C ASN A 269 10.33 -18.86 -8.57
N ARG A 270 10.54 -18.45 -9.82
CA ARG A 270 9.60 -17.67 -10.62
C ARG A 270 8.31 -18.44 -10.90
N GLU A 271 8.42 -19.72 -11.20
CA GLU A 271 7.31 -20.58 -11.63
C GLU A 271 6.28 -20.72 -10.51
N ARG A 272 6.73 -20.98 -9.28
CA ARG A 272 5.86 -21.06 -8.10
C ARG A 272 5.21 -19.73 -7.77
N LEU A 273 5.93 -18.62 -7.88
CA LEU A 273 5.34 -17.29 -7.65
C LEU A 273 4.23 -16.98 -8.66
N ILE A 274 4.45 -17.29 -9.93
CA ILE A 274 3.42 -17.13 -10.97
C ILE A 274 2.23 -18.07 -10.68
N ALA A 275 2.48 -19.35 -10.43
CA ALA A 275 1.42 -20.32 -10.15
C ALA A 275 0.59 -19.94 -8.92
N PHE A 276 1.23 -19.46 -7.84
CA PHE A 276 0.56 -18.99 -6.63
C PHE A 276 -0.38 -17.83 -6.96
N CYS A 277 0.10 -16.80 -7.66
CA CYS A 277 -0.74 -15.65 -8.04
C CYS A 277 -1.86 -16.04 -8.99
N GLU A 278 -1.63 -16.97 -9.93
CA GLU A 278 -2.67 -17.50 -10.82
C GLU A 278 -3.81 -18.16 -10.04
N VAL A 279 -3.48 -19.00 -9.05
CA VAL A 279 -4.48 -19.66 -8.20
C VAL A 279 -5.24 -18.65 -7.33
N VAL A 280 -4.55 -17.68 -6.73
CA VAL A 280 -5.21 -16.61 -5.96
C VAL A 280 -6.22 -15.89 -6.85
N GLN A 281 -5.82 -15.49 -8.06
CA GLN A 281 -6.70 -14.81 -9.01
C GLN A 281 -7.91 -15.68 -9.40
N GLN A 282 -7.71 -16.98 -9.66
CA GLN A 282 -8.79 -17.91 -9.99
C GLN A 282 -9.78 -18.11 -8.84
N THR A 283 -9.34 -17.90 -7.60
CA THR A 283 -10.18 -18.02 -6.40
C THR A 283 -10.87 -16.70 -6.02
N CYS A 284 -10.48 -15.58 -6.64
CA CYS A 284 -11.10 -14.28 -6.39
C CYS A 284 -12.57 -14.23 -6.84
N PRO A 285 -13.43 -13.45 -6.16
CA PRO A 285 -14.84 -13.32 -6.53
C PRO A 285 -15.04 -12.52 -7.83
N VAL A 286 -14.11 -11.63 -8.19
CA VAL A 286 -14.18 -10.80 -9.38
C VAL A 286 -13.04 -11.16 -10.32
N GLY A 287 -13.33 -11.34 -11.62
CA GLY A 287 -12.28 -11.55 -12.62
C GLY A 287 -11.52 -12.87 -12.48
N SER A 288 -12.10 -13.91 -11.88
CA SER A 288 -11.44 -15.22 -11.71
C SER A 288 -11.00 -15.89 -13.01
N PHE A 289 -11.67 -15.59 -14.12
CA PHE A 289 -11.32 -16.09 -15.45
C PHE A 289 -10.10 -15.37 -16.06
N ILE A 290 -9.60 -14.30 -15.42
CA ILE A 290 -8.46 -13.52 -15.92
C ILE A 290 -7.17 -14.18 -15.44
N LYS A 291 -6.30 -14.51 -16.39
CA LYS A 291 -4.97 -15.01 -16.08
C LYS A 291 -4.01 -13.84 -15.79
N PRO A 292 -3.45 -13.71 -14.58
CA PRO A 292 -2.47 -12.67 -14.29
C PRO A 292 -1.17 -12.97 -15.05
N ILE A 293 -0.46 -11.93 -15.45
CA ILE A 293 0.85 -12.03 -16.10
C ILE A 293 1.83 -11.11 -15.41
N ALA A 294 3.08 -11.57 -15.27
CA ALA A 294 4.18 -10.73 -14.84
C ALA A 294 4.40 -9.59 -15.84
N GLY A 295 4.73 -8.41 -15.34
CA GLY A 295 5.10 -7.30 -16.22
C GLY A 295 5.81 -6.16 -15.51
N GLU A 296 6.45 -5.32 -16.31
CA GLU A 296 7.07 -4.09 -15.85
C GLU A 296 6.01 -3.12 -15.30
N THR A 297 6.18 -2.75 -14.04
CA THR A 297 5.27 -1.81 -13.37
C THR A 297 6.04 -0.56 -12.97
N PRO A 298 5.60 0.66 -13.40
CA PRO A 298 6.31 1.88 -13.07
C PRO A 298 6.54 2.05 -11.56
N GLY A 299 7.79 2.19 -11.15
CA GLY A 299 8.15 2.30 -9.73
C GLY A 299 8.46 0.96 -9.05
N TYR A 300 8.73 -0.09 -9.83
CA TYR A 300 9.35 -1.33 -9.36
C TYR A 300 10.65 -1.56 -10.13
N ALA A 301 11.66 -2.15 -9.46
CA ALA A 301 12.96 -2.50 -10.06
C ALA A 301 12.86 -3.70 -11.01
N SER A 302 11.92 -4.59 -10.72
CA SER A 302 11.74 -5.86 -11.40
C SER A 302 10.30 -5.96 -11.90
N GLU A 303 10.06 -6.92 -12.78
CA GLU A 303 8.69 -7.32 -13.10
C GLU A 303 7.95 -7.70 -11.82
N VAL A 304 6.65 -7.43 -11.79
CA VAL A 304 5.77 -7.80 -10.69
C VAL A 304 4.57 -8.51 -11.27
N ILE A 305 4.07 -9.51 -10.54
CA ILE A 305 2.79 -10.14 -10.82
C ILE A 305 1.80 -9.77 -9.71
N PHE A 306 0.55 -9.53 -10.10
CA PHE A 306 -0.53 -9.16 -9.19
C PHE A 306 -1.73 -10.10 -9.39
N ALA A 307 -2.34 -10.50 -8.29
CA ALA A 307 -3.65 -11.14 -8.22
C ALA A 307 -4.55 -10.28 -7.31
N ASP A 308 -5.51 -9.59 -7.91
CA ASP A 308 -6.33 -8.57 -7.27
C ASP A 308 -7.75 -8.52 -7.86
N GLY A 309 -8.40 -9.67 -7.94
CA GLY A 309 -9.80 -9.82 -8.35
C GLY A 309 -10.80 -9.27 -7.32
N THR A 310 -10.79 -7.95 -7.11
CA THR A 310 -11.50 -7.26 -6.03
C THR A 310 -12.71 -6.48 -6.52
N PHE A 311 -13.68 -6.23 -5.64
CA PHE A 311 -14.84 -5.37 -5.94
C PHE A 311 -14.42 -3.91 -6.07
N MET A 312 -13.57 -3.44 -5.15
CA MET A 312 -12.97 -2.12 -5.24
C MET A 312 -11.62 -2.22 -5.96
N ASP A 313 -11.46 -1.50 -7.06
CA ASP A 313 -10.27 -1.55 -7.93
C ASP A 313 -8.98 -1.29 -7.13
N GLY A 314 -8.10 -2.29 -7.08
CA GLY A 314 -6.82 -2.24 -6.39
C GLY A 314 -6.92 -2.29 -4.85
N SER A 315 -8.07 -2.69 -4.31
CA SER A 315 -8.26 -2.91 -2.88
C SER A 315 -7.31 -3.97 -2.37
N THR A 316 -6.68 -3.69 -1.23
CA THR A 316 -5.74 -4.62 -0.58
C THR A 316 -6.20 -4.99 0.82
N SER A 317 -7.41 -4.57 1.19
CA SER A 317 -8.17 -5.14 2.30
C SER A 317 -9.00 -6.36 1.86
N GLU A 318 -9.28 -6.48 0.56
CA GLU A 318 -9.84 -7.68 -0.05
C GLU A 318 -8.74 -8.70 -0.38
N LEU A 319 -9.14 -9.96 -0.62
CA LEU A 319 -8.23 -11.07 -0.94
C LEU A 319 -7.35 -10.71 -2.14
N SER A 320 -6.05 -10.58 -1.91
CA SER A 320 -5.08 -10.30 -2.97
C SER A 320 -3.69 -10.81 -2.62
N CYS A 321 -2.86 -11.01 -3.63
CA CYS A 321 -1.43 -11.20 -3.45
C CYS A 321 -0.63 -10.63 -4.60
N ASP A 322 0.64 -10.35 -4.35
CA ASP A 322 1.56 -9.90 -5.39
C ASP A 322 3.01 -10.12 -4.97
N GLY A 323 3.92 -10.15 -5.94
CA GLY A 323 5.33 -10.38 -5.67
C GLY A 323 6.25 -9.95 -6.82
N PRO A 324 7.42 -9.37 -6.52
CA PRO A 324 8.42 -9.06 -7.52
C PRO A 324 9.09 -10.36 -8.02
N LEU A 325 9.30 -10.47 -9.33
CA LEU A 325 9.97 -11.61 -9.95
C LEU A 325 11.49 -11.49 -9.81
N ARG A 326 11.99 -11.54 -8.57
CA ARG A 326 13.40 -11.54 -8.20
C ARG A 326 13.59 -12.38 -6.94
N ASP A 327 14.82 -12.82 -6.68
CA ASP A 327 15.13 -13.58 -5.49
C ASP A 327 14.68 -12.87 -4.19
N PRO A 328 14.09 -13.60 -3.23
CA PRO A 328 13.89 -15.05 -3.22
C PRO A 328 12.49 -15.50 -3.75
N TYR A 329 11.90 -14.72 -4.65
CA TYR A 329 10.55 -14.93 -5.22
C TYR A 329 9.48 -14.99 -4.14
N ALA A 330 9.51 -14.01 -3.23
CA ALA A 330 8.51 -13.88 -2.18
C ALA A 330 7.17 -13.40 -2.75
N VAL A 331 6.09 -14.10 -2.38
CA VAL A 331 4.72 -13.61 -2.53
C VAL A 331 4.31 -12.88 -1.25
N PHE A 332 3.64 -11.75 -1.41
CA PHE A 332 3.04 -10.97 -0.33
C PHE A 332 1.53 -11.12 -0.45
N CYS A 333 0.95 -11.76 0.56
CA CYS A 333 -0.47 -12.04 0.69
C CYS A 333 -1.09 -11.05 1.66
N GLN A 334 -2.26 -10.51 1.32
CA GLN A 334 -2.97 -9.58 2.18
C GLN A 334 -4.49 -9.63 2.00
N GLY A 335 -5.18 -9.10 3.00
CA GLY A 335 -6.63 -8.91 2.96
C GLY A 335 -7.42 -10.22 3.05
N GLY A 336 -8.71 -10.10 2.75
CA GLY A 336 -9.69 -11.16 2.85
C GLY A 336 -10.84 -10.72 3.76
N THR A 337 -12.06 -10.70 3.23
CA THR A 337 -13.25 -10.28 4.00
C THR A 337 -13.70 -11.35 5.00
N HIS A 338 -13.22 -12.58 4.82
CA HIS A 338 -13.38 -13.68 5.75
C HIS A 338 -12.20 -14.64 5.62
N TRP A 339 -11.63 -15.10 6.73
CA TRP A 339 -10.38 -15.87 6.73
C TRP A 339 -10.46 -17.17 5.91
N THR A 340 -11.64 -17.75 5.75
CA THR A 340 -11.86 -18.98 4.95
C THR A 340 -11.59 -18.80 3.46
N GLN A 341 -11.58 -17.57 2.93
CA GLN A 341 -11.14 -17.31 1.57
C GLN A 341 -9.69 -17.80 1.35
N TRP A 342 -8.81 -17.57 2.32
CA TRP A 342 -7.45 -18.09 2.28
C TRP A 342 -7.38 -19.60 2.45
N ALA A 343 -8.31 -20.22 3.19
CA ALA A 343 -8.37 -21.68 3.26
C ALA A 343 -8.67 -22.32 1.89
N LEU A 344 -9.59 -21.73 1.12
CA LEU A 344 -9.88 -22.16 -0.25
C LEU A 344 -8.67 -21.97 -1.17
N VAL A 345 -8.05 -20.80 -1.13
CA VAL A 345 -6.83 -20.50 -1.89
C VAL A 345 -5.74 -21.53 -1.58
N LEU A 346 -5.43 -21.77 -0.31
CA LEU A 346 -4.37 -22.68 0.10
C LEU A 346 -4.66 -24.13 -0.34
N GLY A 347 -5.93 -24.54 -0.34
CA GLY A 347 -6.35 -25.85 -0.85
C GLY A 347 -5.99 -26.06 -2.32
N GLU A 348 -6.07 -25.03 -3.15
CA GLU A 348 -5.70 -25.08 -4.56
C GLU A 348 -4.21 -24.80 -4.80
N VAL A 349 -3.62 -23.85 -4.07
CA VAL A 349 -2.21 -23.47 -4.20
C VAL A 349 -1.31 -24.67 -3.95
N LEU A 350 -1.58 -25.47 -2.91
CA LEU A 350 -0.76 -26.62 -2.55
C LEU A 350 -0.78 -27.75 -3.59
N LYS A 351 -1.66 -27.71 -4.59
CA LYS A 351 -1.68 -28.67 -5.69
C LYS A 351 -0.68 -28.32 -6.79
N VAL A 352 -0.18 -27.07 -6.82
CA VAL A 352 0.60 -26.53 -7.94
C VAL A 352 2.01 -26.03 -7.58
N ILE A 353 2.39 -25.96 -6.30
CA ILE A 353 3.71 -25.45 -5.86
C ILE A 353 4.60 -26.47 -5.14
#